data_AF-A0A7K4CXB4-F1
#
_entry.id   AF-A0A7K4CXB4-F1
#
_cell.length_a   1.000
_cell.length_b   1.000
_cell.length_c   1.000
_cell.angle_alpha   90.00
_cell.angle_beta   90.00
_cell.angle_gamma   90.00
#
_symmetry.space_group_name_H-M   'P 1'
#
loop_
_entity.id
_entity.type
_entity.pdbx_description
1 polymer ?
#
loop_
_entity_poly.entity_id
_entity_poly.type
_entity_poly.pdbx_seq_one_letter_code
_entity_poly.pdbx_strand_id
1 'polypeptide(L)'
;MDATQATSISISLIYTTLQAIIAAFLFHRMRAARLKELQFVFLTFTSATLGALLGIAWTGFRIIFNPLVAIFILPFVEATFYRKKQSRYKSMLATSLALYAYVIVARLAWQFGSGEEGLVAIYYSYILAILAIYLACYGWFFASCIETRKKISTSKGIEPWVKFRYVLLIFSCASAIATAVFPLAYPSHESFHEQAAVMKVVMAASNLLFSITSLTAWFMPAWLKRVLNERSRDSLVFSTVPMTAIASRPVSEKLGSALIMSIIDHLGNRLAPRINKSPGAVKGLLLLSLEAAEQQHGVTGIDFTLLHDAIVDDVKSRLDQLGIPNVDAIINELEHDVIDIQSLLVVGKF
;
A
#
# COMPACT_ATOMS: atom_id res chain seq x y z
N MET A 1 -0.94 -39.74 10.75
CA MET A 1 -1.08 -38.41 10.13
C MET A 1 -0.61 -38.56 8.70
N ASP A 2 -1.51 -38.44 7.74
CA ASP A 2 -1.18 -38.68 6.33
C ASP A 2 -0.30 -37.54 5.79
N ALA A 3 0.52 -37.83 4.78
CA ALA A 3 1.45 -36.86 4.19
C ALA A 3 0.74 -35.56 3.76
N THR A 4 -0.49 -35.66 3.27
CA THR A 4 -1.33 -34.52 2.86
C THR A 4 -1.77 -33.64 4.03
N GLN A 5 -2.08 -34.22 5.18
CA GLN A 5 -2.38 -33.48 6.42
C GLN A 5 -1.13 -32.77 6.94
N ALA A 6 0.01 -33.46 6.94
CA ALA A 6 1.30 -32.87 7.31
C ALA A 6 1.62 -31.63 6.45
N THR A 7 1.46 -31.73 5.13
CA THR A 7 1.69 -30.62 4.20
C THR A 7 0.72 -29.47 4.44
N SER A 8 -0.57 -29.74 4.67
CA SER A 8 -1.57 -28.69 4.94
C SER A 8 -1.30 -27.91 6.23
N ILE A 9 -0.87 -28.61 7.29
CA ILE A 9 -0.49 -27.99 8.56
C ILE A 9 0.77 -27.13 8.36
N SER A 10 1.81 -27.67 7.72
CA SER A 10 3.04 -26.93 7.43
C SER A 10 2.79 -25.65 6.64
N ILE A 11 1.96 -25.71 5.59
CA ILE A 11 1.62 -24.51 4.82
C ILE A 11 0.82 -23.51 5.66
N SER A 12 -0.12 -23.98 6.48
CA SER A 12 -0.90 -23.11 7.37
C SER A 12 -0.02 -22.41 8.40
N LEU A 13 1.00 -23.10 8.93
CA LEU A 13 1.99 -22.52 9.85
C LEU A 13 2.85 -21.47 9.14
N ILE A 14 3.37 -21.77 7.94
CA ILE A 14 4.14 -20.80 7.14
C ILE A 14 3.30 -19.56 6.86
N TYR A 15 2.05 -19.74 6.42
CA TYR A 15 1.11 -18.64 6.19
C TYR A 15 0.93 -17.79 7.46
N THR A 16 0.62 -18.42 8.59
CA THR A 16 0.39 -17.72 9.86
C THR A 16 1.63 -16.93 10.30
N THR A 17 2.82 -17.54 10.19
CA THR A 17 4.10 -16.88 10.51
C THR A 17 4.35 -15.69 9.59
N LEU A 18 4.11 -15.81 8.27
CA LEU A 18 4.24 -14.69 7.35
C LEU A 18 3.31 -13.54 7.70
N GLN A 19 2.03 -13.83 8.00
CA GLN A 19 1.05 -12.82 8.40
C GLN A 19 1.47 -12.11 9.69
N ALA A 20 1.98 -12.86 10.68
CA ALA A 20 2.50 -12.31 11.93
C ALA A 20 3.72 -11.41 11.71
N ILE A 21 4.66 -11.81 10.84
CA ILE A 21 5.83 -11.00 10.47
C ILE A 21 5.39 -9.69 9.80
N ILE A 22 4.44 -9.75 8.86
CA ILE A 22 3.91 -8.55 8.20
C ILE A 22 3.24 -7.62 9.23
N ALA A 23 2.42 -8.17 10.13
CA ALA A 23 1.76 -7.39 11.18
C ALA A 23 2.77 -6.73 12.12
N ALA A 24 3.77 -7.47 12.63
CA ALA A 24 4.81 -6.92 13.50
C ALA A 24 5.59 -5.80 12.83
N PHE A 25 5.93 -5.99 11.55
CA PHE A 25 6.64 -4.99 10.77
C PHE A 25 5.80 -3.72 10.52
N LEU A 26 4.53 -3.89 10.14
CA LEU A 26 3.60 -2.78 9.96
C LEU A 26 3.38 -2.01 11.26
N PHE A 27 3.30 -2.71 12.40
CA PHE A 27 3.20 -2.08 13.72
C PHE A 27 4.42 -1.23 14.05
N HIS A 28 5.62 -1.78 13.86
CA HIS A 28 6.86 -1.06 14.08
C HIS A 28 6.94 0.19 13.19
N ARG A 29 6.59 0.06 11.91
CA ARG A 29 6.55 1.18 10.97
C ARG A 29 5.50 2.22 11.29
N MET A 30 4.29 1.81 11.66
CA MET A 30 3.21 2.70 12.07
C MET A 30 3.64 3.55 13.26
N ARG A 31 4.36 2.97 14.24
CA ARG A 31 4.91 3.73 15.38
C ARG A 31 6.07 4.63 14.99
N ALA A 32 7.01 4.15 14.20
CA ALA A 32 8.21 4.91 13.83
C ALA A 32 7.88 6.11 12.93
N ALA A 33 7.04 5.91 11.91
CA ALA A 33 6.70 6.94 10.90
C ALA A 33 5.38 7.67 11.18
N ARG A 34 4.70 7.37 12.29
CA ARG A 34 3.40 7.97 12.68
C ARG A 34 2.30 7.91 11.60
N LEU A 35 2.41 7.00 10.64
CA LEU A 35 1.46 6.78 9.55
C LEU A 35 0.19 6.08 10.06
N LYS A 36 -0.78 6.88 10.49
CA LYS A 36 -2.05 6.39 11.06
C LYS A 36 -2.84 5.54 10.07
N GLU A 37 -2.69 5.76 8.77
CA GLU A 37 -3.39 5.04 7.71
C GLU A 37 -2.97 3.56 7.64
N LEU A 38 -1.72 3.24 8.02
CA LEU A 38 -1.22 1.87 8.06
C LEU A 38 -1.86 1.03 9.17
N GLN A 39 -2.54 1.65 10.15
CA GLN A 39 -3.22 0.92 11.23
C GLN A 39 -4.26 -0.07 10.68
N PHE A 40 -4.91 0.27 9.58
CA PHE A 40 -5.94 -0.56 8.96
C PHE A 40 -5.33 -1.78 8.25
N VAL A 41 -4.21 -1.59 7.57
CA VAL A 41 -3.44 -2.69 6.98
C VAL A 41 -2.88 -3.59 8.10
N PHE A 42 -2.35 -3.00 9.18
CA PHE A 42 -1.94 -3.74 10.36
C PHE A 42 -3.10 -4.61 10.91
N LEU A 43 -4.29 -4.03 11.10
CA LEU A 43 -5.48 -4.76 11.56
C LEU A 43 -5.88 -5.90 10.62
N THR A 44 -5.76 -5.72 9.29
CA THR A 44 -5.94 -6.80 8.30
C THR A 44 -5.02 -7.99 8.60
N PHE A 45 -3.70 -7.76 8.73
CA PHE A 45 -2.72 -8.84 8.96
C PHE A 45 -2.81 -9.45 10.36
N THR A 46 -3.08 -8.64 11.40
CA THR A 46 -3.31 -9.12 12.77
C THR A 46 -4.57 -10.00 12.83
N SER A 47 -5.67 -9.56 12.20
CA SER A 47 -6.91 -10.34 12.16
C SER A 47 -6.74 -11.64 11.37
N ALA A 48 -5.96 -11.61 10.28
CA ALA A 48 -5.62 -12.82 9.52
C ALA A 48 -4.80 -13.80 10.37
N THR A 49 -3.83 -13.29 11.14
CA THR A 49 -3.02 -14.10 12.06
C THR A 49 -3.89 -14.71 13.17
N LEU A 50 -4.74 -13.90 13.79
CA LEU A 50 -5.64 -14.34 14.86
C LEU A 50 -6.65 -15.37 14.34
N GLY A 51 -7.26 -15.11 13.19
CA GLY A 51 -8.18 -16.04 12.53
C GLY A 51 -7.51 -17.36 12.14
N ALA A 52 -6.24 -17.32 11.71
CA ALA A 52 -5.48 -18.52 11.41
C ALA A 52 -5.18 -19.36 12.66
N LEU A 53 -4.74 -18.71 13.75
CA LEU A 53 -4.45 -19.33 15.06
C LEU A 53 -5.71 -19.92 15.70
N LEU A 54 -6.77 -19.12 15.85
CA LEU A 54 -8.05 -19.58 16.37
C LEU A 54 -8.66 -20.67 15.47
N GLY A 55 -8.39 -20.57 14.17
CA GLY A 55 -8.75 -21.57 13.17
C GLY A 55 -8.14 -22.95 13.36
N ILE A 56 -7.00 -23.06 14.05
CA ILE A 56 -6.40 -24.35 14.42
C ILE A 56 -7.24 -25.01 15.52
N ALA A 57 -7.74 -24.23 16.48
CA ALA A 57 -8.59 -24.72 17.56
C ALA A 57 -10.03 -25.02 17.07
N TRP A 58 -10.58 -24.15 16.23
CA TRP A 58 -11.91 -24.33 15.64
C TRP A 58 -11.99 -23.67 14.25
N THR A 59 -12.26 -24.48 13.23
CA THR A 59 -12.32 -24.04 11.83
C THR A 59 -13.36 -22.94 11.58
N GLY A 60 -14.41 -22.88 12.41
CA GLY A 60 -15.43 -21.82 12.36
C GLY A 60 -14.86 -20.41 12.54
N PHE A 61 -13.79 -20.23 13.32
CA PHE A 61 -13.17 -18.92 13.49
C PHE A 61 -12.58 -18.38 12.18
N ARG A 62 -11.99 -19.22 11.32
CA ARG A 62 -11.46 -18.75 10.02
C ARG A 62 -12.55 -18.14 9.15
N ILE A 63 -13.75 -18.72 9.19
CA ILE A 63 -14.89 -18.25 8.41
C ILE A 63 -15.39 -16.89 8.92
N ILE A 64 -15.34 -16.66 10.23
CA ILE A 64 -15.74 -15.40 10.86
C ILE A 64 -14.69 -14.30 10.62
N PHE A 65 -13.40 -14.64 10.71
CA PHE A 65 -12.31 -13.66 10.59
C PHE A 65 -11.93 -13.32 9.14
N ASN A 66 -12.06 -14.25 8.19
CA ASN A 66 -11.65 -14.01 6.80
C ASN A 66 -12.37 -12.81 6.13
N PRO A 67 -13.71 -12.64 6.25
CA PRO A 67 -14.37 -11.47 5.69
C PRO A 67 -13.97 -10.17 6.41
N LEU A 68 -13.70 -10.21 7.72
CA LEU A 68 -13.22 -9.03 8.47
C LEU A 68 -11.87 -8.54 7.96
N VAL A 69 -10.95 -9.47 7.65
CA VAL A 69 -9.64 -9.15 7.05
C VAL A 69 -9.82 -8.30 5.79
N ALA A 70 -10.75 -8.68 4.92
CA ALA A 70 -11.06 -7.92 3.71
C ALA A 70 -11.69 -6.55 4.04
N ILE A 71 -12.62 -6.47 5.00
CA ILE A 71 -13.29 -5.21 5.37
C ILE A 71 -12.30 -4.17 5.89
N PHE A 72 -11.29 -4.57 6.67
CA PHE A 72 -10.27 -3.66 7.19
C PHE A 72 -9.41 -2.98 6.10
N ILE A 73 -9.45 -3.44 4.85
CA ILE A 73 -8.76 -2.74 3.77
C ILE A 73 -9.51 -1.48 3.30
N LEU A 74 -10.83 -1.40 3.49
CA LEU A 74 -11.64 -0.29 2.97
C LEU A 74 -11.22 1.08 3.53
N PRO A 75 -11.01 1.24 4.85
CA PRO A 75 -10.56 2.53 5.39
C PRO A 75 -9.14 2.89 4.91
N PHE A 76 -8.28 1.89 4.67
CA PHE A 76 -6.95 2.13 4.08
C PHE A 76 -7.06 2.66 2.64
N VAL A 77 -7.92 2.06 1.82
CA VAL A 77 -8.15 2.52 0.43
C VAL A 77 -8.65 3.95 0.42
N GLU A 78 -9.61 4.27 1.29
CA GLU A 78 -10.15 5.62 1.42
C GLU A 78 -9.07 6.64 1.81
N ALA A 79 -8.36 6.37 2.91
CA ALA A 79 -7.35 7.27 3.44
C ALA A 79 -6.16 7.48 2.48
N THR A 80 -5.82 6.46 1.69
CA THR A 80 -4.65 6.50 0.80
C THR A 80 -4.96 7.05 -0.59
N PHE A 81 -6.08 6.64 -1.21
CA PHE A 81 -6.36 6.95 -2.62
C PHE A 81 -7.42 8.05 -2.81
N TYR A 82 -8.29 8.27 -1.81
CA TYR A 82 -9.47 9.13 -1.94
C TYR A 82 -9.53 10.28 -0.92
N ARG A 83 -8.47 10.55 -0.14
CA ARG A 83 -8.40 11.61 0.89
C ARG A 83 -8.96 13.00 0.49
N LYS A 84 -8.94 13.33 -0.80
CA LYS A 84 -9.44 14.61 -1.35
C LYS A 84 -10.41 14.44 -2.53
N LYS A 85 -10.99 13.24 -2.70
CA LYS A 85 -11.87 12.91 -3.82
C LYS A 85 -13.21 12.39 -3.32
N GLN A 86 -14.23 12.48 -4.17
CA GLN A 86 -15.49 11.81 -3.89
C GLN A 86 -15.27 10.30 -3.79
N SER A 87 -15.78 9.70 -2.73
CA SER A 87 -15.59 8.30 -2.40
C SER A 87 -16.91 7.58 -2.24
N ARG A 88 -16.91 6.27 -2.57
CA ARG A 88 -18.02 5.35 -2.30
C ARG A 88 -17.84 4.59 -0.97
N TYR A 89 -16.85 4.95 -0.16
CA TYR A 89 -16.46 4.25 1.07
C TYR A 89 -17.63 3.92 1.98
N LYS A 90 -18.50 4.89 2.32
CA LYS A 90 -19.64 4.68 3.22
C LYS A 90 -20.59 3.59 2.71
N SER A 91 -20.91 3.62 1.42
CA SER A 91 -21.77 2.62 0.80
C SER A 91 -21.10 1.26 0.75
N MET A 92 -19.81 1.19 0.36
CA MET A 92 -19.07 -0.07 0.31
C MET A 92 -18.91 -0.70 1.69
N LEU A 93 -18.62 0.09 2.72
CA LEU A 93 -18.53 -0.37 4.10
C LEU A 93 -19.87 -0.91 4.59
N ALA A 94 -20.97 -0.18 4.37
CA ALA A 94 -22.29 -0.61 4.78
C ALA A 94 -22.69 -1.94 4.10
N THR A 95 -22.47 -2.06 2.79
CA THR A 95 -22.75 -3.29 2.04
C THR A 95 -21.88 -4.45 2.52
N SER A 96 -20.57 -4.24 2.74
CA SER A 96 -19.68 -5.31 3.21
C SER A 96 -20.01 -5.75 4.64
N LEU A 97 -20.42 -4.83 5.52
CA LEU A 97 -20.87 -5.17 6.88
C LEU A 97 -22.21 -5.93 6.87
N ALA A 98 -23.15 -5.54 6.02
CA ALA A 98 -24.41 -6.25 5.86
C ALA A 98 -24.19 -7.68 5.32
N LEU A 99 -23.35 -7.83 4.29
CA LEU A 99 -22.94 -9.13 3.78
C LEU A 99 -22.19 -9.95 4.84
N TYR A 100 -21.37 -9.32 5.67
CA TYR A 100 -20.67 -10.01 6.75
C TYR A 100 -21.63 -10.56 7.81
N ALA A 101 -22.60 -9.75 8.24
CA ALA A 101 -23.65 -10.20 9.14
C ALA A 101 -24.42 -11.38 8.54
N TYR A 102 -24.76 -11.31 7.24
CA TYR A 102 -25.37 -12.42 6.51
C TYR A 102 -24.49 -13.68 6.52
N VAL A 103 -23.19 -13.57 6.26
CA VAL A 103 -22.25 -14.71 6.29
C VAL A 103 -22.25 -15.40 7.66
N ILE A 104 -22.29 -14.64 8.75
CA ILE A 104 -22.37 -15.20 10.10
C ILE A 104 -23.68 -15.98 10.28
N VAL A 105 -24.82 -15.36 9.94
CA VAL A 105 -26.15 -16.00 10.10
C VAL A 105 -26.27 -17.25 9.23
N ALA A 106 -25.90 -17.16 7.95
CA ALA A 106 -25.94 -18.28 7.02
C ALA A 106 -25.00 -19.41 7.46
N ARG A 107 -23.83 -19.09 8.03
CA ARG A 107 -22.91 -20.10 8.56
C ARG A 107 -23.49 -20.81 9.78
N LEU A 108 -24.09 -20.08 10.71
CA LEU A 108 -24.74 -20.67 11.88
C LEU A 108 -25.94 -21.55 11.46
N ALA A 109 -26.77 -21.06 10.54
CA ALA A 109 -27.88 -21.82 9.98
C ALA A 109 -27.41 -23.11 9.29
N TRP A 110 -26.28 -23.06 8.56
CA TRP A 110 -25.67 -24.24 7.97
C TRP A 110 -25.11 -25.22 9.01
N GLN A 111 -24.48 -24.71 10.06
CA GLN A 111 -23.83 -25.54 11.08
C GLN A 111 -24.84 -26.26 12.00
N PHE A 112 -26.01 -25.66 12.24
CA PHE A 112 -27.01 -26.15 13.19
C PHE A 112 -28.35 -26.53 12.54
N GLY A 113 -28.48 -26.42 11.21
CA GLY A 113 -29.69 -26.77 10.47
C GLY A 113 -29.88 -28.28 10.33
N SER A 114 -31.12 -28.75 10.47
CA SER A 114 -31.47 -30.18 10.60
C SER A 114 -32.01 -30.85 9.33
N GLY A 115 -31.76 -30.31 8.12
CA GLY A 115 -32.30 -30.87 6.87
C GLY A 115 -31.36 -30.72 5.66
N GLU A 116 -31.09 -31.81 4.94
CA GLU A 116 -30.03 -31.93 3.93
C GLU A 116 -30.19 -31.02 2.70
N GLU A 117 -31.41 -30.85 2.17
CA GLU A 117 -31.62 -30.11 0.90
C GLU A 117 -31.48 -28.58 1.07
N GLY A 118 -31.90 -28.02 2.22
CA GLY A 118 -31.76 -26.59 2.52
C GLY A 118 -30.32 -26.17 2.82
N LEU A 119 -29.48 -27.10 3.29
CA LEU A 119 -28.09 -26.84 3.66
C LEU A 119 -27.22 -26.50 2.44
N VAL A 120 -27.55 -27.05 1.27
CA VAL A 120 -26.81 -26.80 0.02
C VAL A 120 -26.99 -25.36 -0.46
N ALA A 121 -28.23 -24.88 -0.53
CA ALA A 121 -28.51 -23.50 -0.97
C ALA A 121 -27.90 -22.47 -0.01
N ILE A 122 -28.02 -22.72 1.30
CA ILE A 122 -27.39 -21.89 2.33
C ILE A 122 -25.87 -21.90 2.16
N TYR A 123 -25.26 -23.05 1.87
CA TYR A 123 -23.82 -23.19 1.63
C TYR A 123 -23.32 -22.28 0.49
N TYR A 124 -23.92 -22.40 -0.69
CA TYR A 124 -23.53 -21.57 -1.83
C TYR A 124 -23.79 -20.08 -1.59
N SER A 125 -24.93 -19.75 -0.97
CA SER A 125 -25.27 -18.36 -0.70
C SER A 125 -24.25 -17.68 0.22
N TYR A 126 -23.72 -18.38 1.23
CA TYR A 126 -22.70 -17.80 2.11
C TYR A 126 -21.36 -17.66 1.38
N ILE A 127 -20.97 -18.62 0.52
CA ILE A 127 -19.72 -18.52 -0.25
C ILE A 127 -19.80 -17.35 -1.24
N LEU A 128 -20.93 -17.17 -1.91
CA LEU A 128 -21.17 -16.04 -2.80
C LEU A 128 -21.10 -14.72 -2.03
N ALA A 129 -21.62 -14.66 -0.81
CA ALA A 129 -21.49 -13.48 0.03
C ALA A 129 -20.03 -13.19 0.43
N ILE A 130 -19.22 -14.22 0.76
CA ILE A 130 -17.78 -14.06 0.99
C ILE A 130 -17.08 -13.53 -0.27
N LEU A 131 -17.36 -14.10 -1.44
CA LEU A 131 -16.80 -13.62 -2.70
C LEU A 131 -17.19 -12.16 -2.96
N ALA A 132 -18.45 -11.79 -2.75
CA ALA A 132 -18.93 -10.42 -2.92
C ALA A 132 -18.20 -9.43 -2.01
N ILE A 133 -17.92 -9.80 -0.75
CA ILE A 133 -17.11 -8.99 0.17
C ILE A 133 -15.69 -8.83 -0.38
N TYR A 134 -15.04 -9.90 -0.83
CA TYR A 134 -13.69 -9.83 -1.38
C TYR A 134 -13.62 -9.00 -2.67
N LEU A 135 -14.60 -9.15 -3.57
CA LEU A 135 -14.71 -8.35 -4.79
C LEU A 135 -14.94 -6.87 -4.46
N ALA A 136 -15.79 -6.55 -3.48
CA ALA A 136 -16.00 -5.16 -3.06
C ALA A 136 -14.70 -4.58 -2.47
N CYS A 137 -14.11 -5.25 -1.49
CA CYS A 137 -12.97 -4.73 -0.74
C CYS A 137 -11.65 -4.77 -1.55
N TYR A 138 -11.21 -5.97 -1.94
CA TYR A 138 -9.96 -6.13 -2.69
C TYR A 138 -10.11 -5.72 -4.16
N GLY A 139 -11.29 -5.80 -4.75
CA GLY A 139 -11.51 -5.30 -6.12
C GLY A 139 -11.41 -3.78 -6.20
N TRP A 140 -11.91 -3.05 -5.20
CA TRP A 140 -11.72 -1.60 -5.15
C TRP A 140 -10.26 -1.21 -4.89
N PHE A 141 -9.57 -1.95 -4.02
CA PHE A 141 -8.14 -1.75 -3.81
C PHE A 141 -7.32 -2.05 -5.08
N PHE A 142 -7.64 -3.13 -5.79
CA PHE A 142 -7.03 -3.52 -7.06
C PHE A 142 -7.20 -2.43 -8.13
N ALA A 143 -8.43 -1.93 -8.32
CA ALA A 143 -8.71 -0.86 -9.27
C ALA A 143 -7.93 0.42 -8.95
N SER A 144 -7.88 0.79 -7.67
CA SER A 144 -7.15 1.97 -7.19
C SER A 144 -5.63 1.83 -7.43
N CYS A 145 -5.07 0.65 -7.23
CA CYS A 145 -3.67 0.36 -7.54
C CYS A 145 -3.38 0.41 -9.05
N ILE A 146 -4.28 -0.08 -9.92
CA ILE A 146 -4.13 0.01 -11.38
C ILE A 146 -4.14 1.47 -11.84
N GLU A 147 -5.11 2.25 -11.38
CA GLU A 147 -5.23 3.66 -11.77
C GLU A 147 -3.98 4.44 -11.34
N THR A 148 -3.52 4.21 -10.12
CA THR A 148 -2.29 4.82 -9.60
C THR A 148 -1.08 4.37 -10.41
N ARG A 149 -0.95 3.06 -10.70
CA ARG A 149 0.13 2.52 -11.54
C ARG A 149 0.17 3.19 -12.92
N LYS A 150 -0.97 3.36 -13.58
CA LYS A 150 -1.04 4.02 -14.90
C LYS A 150 -0.51 5.45 -14.83
N LYS A 151 -0.90 6.21 -13.80
CA LYS A 151 -0.45 7.59 -13.59
C LYS A 151 1.05 7.70 -13.30
N ILE A 152 1.58 6.80 -12.47
CA ILE A 152 3.01 6.83 -12.13
C ILE A 152 3.89 6.26 -13.25
N SER A 153 3.36 5.35 -14.07
CA SER A 153 4.11 4.72 -15.15
C SER A 153 4.56 5.74 -16.19
N THR A 154 3.71 6.71 -16.50
CA THR A 154 3.99 7.80 -17.45
C THR A 154 4.90 8.88 -16.89
N SER A 155 5.08 8.95 -15.56
CA SER A 155 5.96 9.93 -14.93
C SER A 155 7.43 9.48 -15.00
N LYS A 156 8.29 10.35 -15.53
CA LYS A 156 9.74 10.10 -15.67
C LYS A 156 10.53 10.30 -14.37
N GLY A 157 9.95 10.90 -13.33
CA GLY A 157 10.62 11.19 -12.05
C GLY A 157 10.33 10.19 -10.93
N ILE A 158 9.56 9.13 -11.18
CA ILE A 158 9.18 8.17 -10.12
C ILE A 158 10.10 6.95 -10.17
N GLU A 159 10.66 6.59 -9.01
CA GLU A 159 11.59 5.47 -8.88
C GLU A 159 10.96 4.14 -9.36
N PRO A 160 11.70 3.32 -10.11
CA PRO A 160 11.22 2.05 -10.67
C PRO A 160 10.64 1.08 -9.63
N TRP A 161 11.24 1.01 -8.44
CA TRP A 161 10.75 0.12 -7.38
C TRP A 161 9.36 0.53 -6.87
N VAL A 162 9.02 1.83 -6.91
CA VAL A 162 7.67 2.31 -6.57
C VAL A 162 6.66 1.80 -7.60
N LYS A 163 7.00 1.87 -8.89
CA LYS A 163 6.17 1.32 -9.97
C LYS A 163 5.97 -0.19 -9.80
N PHE A 164 7.03 -0.91 -9.44
CA PHE A 164 6.99 -2.35 -9.18
C PHE A 164 6.16 -2.70 -7.93
N ARG A 165 6.22 -1.90 -6.87
CA ARG A 165 5.41 -2.09 -5.66
C ARG A 165 3.91 -2.17 -5.98
N TYR A 166 3.41 -1.27 -6.83
CA TYR A 166 2.01 -1.31 -7.24
C TYR A 166 1.67 -2.57 -8.06
N VAL A 167 2.62 -3.11 -8.84
CA VAL A 167 2.45 -4.42 -9.51
C VAL A 167 2.27 -5.54 -8.48
N LEU A 168 3.09 -5.55 -7.43
CA LEU A 168 2.97 -6.53 -6.35
C LEU A 168 1.64 -6.40 -5.60
N LEU A 169 1.19 -5.18 -5.30
CA LEU A 169 -0.11 -4.95 -4.66
C LEU A 169 -1.28 -5.40 -5.54
N ILE A 170 -1.24 -5.12 -6.85
CA ILE A 170 -2.22 -5.60 -7.84
C ILE A 170 -2.26 -7.14 -7.83
N PHE A 171 -1.10 -7.79 -7.90
CA PHE A 171 -1.01 -9.24 -7.88
C PHE A 171 -1.49 -9.84 -6.55
N SER A 172 -1.18 -9.18 -5.43
CA SER A 172 -1.65 -9.59 -4.11
C SER A 172 -3.17 -9.51 -4.02
N CYS A 173 -3.80 -8.42 -4.47
CA CYS A 173 -5.26 -8.31 -4.51
C CYS A 173 -5.90 -9.38 -5.41
N ALA A 174 -5.32 -9.65 -6.59
CA ALA A 174 -5.80 -10.70 -7.47
C ALA A 174 -5.72 -12.09 -6.81
N SER A 175 -4.64 -12.37 -6.08
CA SER A 175 -4.47 -13.63 -5.33
C SER A 175 -5.50 -13.76 -4.20
N ALA A 176 -5.79 -12.68 -3.47
CA ALA A 176 -6.82 -12.68 -2.43
C ALA A 176 -8.22 -12.95 -3.02
N ILE A 177 -8.56 -12.33 -4.15
CA ILE A 177 -9.83 -12.58 -4.86
C ILE A 177 -9.88 -14.02 -5.36
N ALA A 178 -8.80 -14.54 -5.97
CA ALA A 178 -8.74 -15.92 -6.45
C ALA A 178 -8.99 -16.93 -5.32
N THR A 179 -8.43 -16.68 -4.13
CA THR A 179 -8.68 -17.51 -2.93
C THR A 179 -10.17 -17.58 -2.57
N ALA A 180 -10.93 -16.50 -2.76
CA ALA A 180 -12.38 -16.48 -2.52
C ALA A 180 -13.20 -17.16 -3.65
N VAL A 181 -12.64 -17.28 -4.85
CA VAL A 181 -13.28 -17.93 -6.00
C VAL A 181 -13.15 -19.46 -5.94
N PHE A 182 -12.00 -19.98 -5.50
CA PHE A 182 -11.74 -21.43 -5.52
C PHE A 182 -12.81 -22.31 -4.84
N PRO A 183 -13.40 -21.93 -3.69
CA PRO A 183 -14.49 -22.69 -3.08
C PRO A 183 -15.76 -22.82 -3.94
N LEU A 184 -15.98 -21.94 -4.92
CA LEU A 184 -17.12 -22.03 -5.85
C LEU A 184 -16.89 -23.08 -6.95
N ALA A 185 -15.63 -23.29 -7.35
CA ALA A 185 -15.29 -24.25 -8.40
C ALA A 185 -15.34 -25.70 -7.90
N TYR A 186 -15.19 -25.92 -6.60
CA TYR A 186 -15.21 -27.24 -5.96
C TYR A 186 -16.05 -27.21 -4.68
N PRO A 187 -17.37 -27.28 -4.81
CA PRO A 187 -18.27 -27.39 -3.67
C PRO A 187 -18.23 -28.81 -3.11
N SER A 188 -17.57 -29.04 -1.98
CA SER A 188 -17.75 -30.28 -1.24
C SER A 188 -18.94 -30.11 -0.28
N HIS A 189 -20.03 -30.84 -0.54
CA HIS A 189 -21.18 -30.91 0.38
C HIS A 189 -20.84 -31.66 1.66
N GLU A 190 -19.94 -32.62 1.54
CA GLU A 190 -19.33 -33.26 2.69
C GLU A 190 -18.28 -32.30 3.25
N SER A 191 -18.30 -32.18 4.58
CA SER A 191 -17.47 -31.32 5.41
C SER A 191 -16.09 -30.98 4.79
N PHE A 192 -15.60 -29.75 5.02
CA PHE A 192 -14.28 -29.23 4.60
C PHE A 192 -13.08 -30.22 4.65
N HIS A 193 -13.20 -31.32 5.39
CA HIS A 193 -12.29 -32.46 5.42
C HIS A 193 -12.16 -33.19 4.06
N GLU A 194 -13.20 -33.25 3.23
CA GLU A 194 -13.23 -33.97 1.94
C GLU A 194 -13.05 -33.07 0.71
N GLN A 195 -12.72 -31.78 0.87
CA GLN A 195 -12.20 -31.02 -0.27
C GLN A 195 -10.97 -31.77 -0.80
N ALA A 196 -11.03 -32.18 -2.08
CA ALA A 196 -9.96 -32.88 -2.78
C ALA A 196 -8.63 -32.24 -2.40
N ALA A 197 -7.66 -33.04 -1.95
CA ALA A 197 -6.40 -32.55 -1.39
C ALA A 197 -5.72 -31.48 -2.27
N VAL A 198 -5.91 -31.61 -3.59
CA VAL A 198 -5.50 -30.63 -4.62
C VAL A 198 -6.07 -29.24 -4.37
N MET A 199 -7.36 -29.08 -4.07
CA MET A 199 -7.99 -27.77 -3.85
C MET A 199 -7.44 -27.08 -2.59
N LYS A 200 -7.21 -27.85 -1.53
CA LYS A 200 -6.56 -27.34 -0.32
C LYS A 200 -5.16 -26.82 -0.63
N VAL A 201 -4.39 -27.54 -1.45
CA VAL A 201 -3.06 -27.10 -1.90
C VAL A 201 -3.16 -25.83 -2.74
N VAL A 202 -4.11 -25.73 -3.68
CA VAL A 202 -4.31 -24.55 -4.52
C VAL A 202 -4.68 -23.31 -3.71
N MET A 203 -5.64 -23.44 -2.78
CA MET A 203 -6.02 -22.34 -1.87
C MET A 203 -4.85 -21.92 -0.97
N ALA A 204 -4.09 -22.90 -0.46
CA ALA A 204 -2.95 -22.64 0.38
C ALA A 204 -1.80 -21.96 -0.40
N ALA A 205 -1.55 -22.37 -1.64
CA ALA A 205 -0.61 -21.72 -2.55
C ALA A 205 -1.04 -20.29 -2.90
N SER A 206 -2.33 -20.05 -3.15
CA SER A 206 -2.86 -18.71 -3.43
C SER A 206 -2.71 -17.78 -2.22
N ASN A 207 -2.99 -18.27 -1.00
CA ASN A 207 -2.75 -17.54 0.24
C ASN A 207 -1.26 -17.26 0.50
N LEU A 208 -0.38 -18.21 0.17
CA LEU A 208 1.08 -18.01 0.21
C LEU A 208 1.52 -16.92 -0.77
N LEU A 209 1.04 -16.98 -2.02
CA LEU A 209 1.31 -15.96 -3.05
C LEU A 209 0.83 -14.58 -2.61
N PHE A 210 -0.39 -14.49 -2.07
CA PHE A 210 -0.92 -13.28 -1.45
C PHE A 210 0.03 -12.74 -0.36
N SER A 211 0.46 -13.61 0.55
CA SER A 211 1.30 -13.27 1.69
C SER A 211 2.70 -12.81 1.28
N ILE A 212 3.35 -13.55 0.38
CA ILE A 212 4.70 -13.24 -0.12
C ILE A 212 4.65 -11.91 -0.89
N THR A 213 3.69 -11.75 -1.80
CA THR A 213 3.60 -10.51 -2.58
C THR A 213 3.22 -9.30 -1.74
N SER A 214 2.35 -9.48 -0.74
CA SER A 214 2.09 -8.45 0.28
C SER A 214 3.35 -8.13 1.08
N LEU A 215 4.06 -9.14 1.61
CA LEU A 215 5.30 -8.93 2.35
C LEU A 215 6.33 -8.18 1.52
N THR A 216 6.57 -8.59 0.27
CA THR A 216 7.49 -7.90 -0.63
C THR A 216 7.02 -6.48 -0.96
N ALA A 217 5.71 -6.26 -1.16
CA ALA A 217 5.17 -4.93 -1.45
C ALA A 217 5.26 -3.97 -0.26
N TRP A 218 5.08 -4.46 0.97
CA TRP A 218 5.13 -3.63 2.18
C TRP A 218 6.57 -3.45 2.68
N PHE A 219 7.38 -4.49 2.65
CA PHE A 219 8.78 -4.44 3.11
C PHE A 219 9.69 -3.78 2.08
N MET A 220 9.59 -4.22 0.82
CA MET A 220 10.49 -3.92 -0.30
C MET A 220 11.98 -4.00 0.09
N PRO A 221 12.63 -5.18 -0.05
CA PRO A 221 13.99 -5.36 0.43
C PRO A 221 15.01 -4.53 -0.38
N ALA A 222 16.10 -4.10 0.28
CA ALA A 222 17.12 -3.23 -0.29
C ALA A 222 17.76 -3.77 -1.58
N TRP A 223 18.01 -5.09 -1.64
CA TRP A 223 18.55 -5.74 -2.84
C TRP A 223 17.60 -5.60 -4.04
N LEU A 224 16.28 -5.73 -3.83
CA LEU A 224 15.30 -5.63 -4.91
C LEU A 224 15.19 -4.18 -5.41
N LYS A 225 15.30 -3.20 -4.51
CA LYS A 225 15.38 -1.78 -4.90
C LYS A 225 16.60 -1.50 -5.78
N ARG A 226 17.78 -1.99 -5.37
CA ARG A 226 19.03 -1.84 -6.14
C ARG A 226 18.90 -2.41 -7.54
N VAL A 227 18.45 -3.66 -7.66
CA VAL A 227 18.26 -4.34 -8.97
C VAL A 227 17.29 -3.58 -9.88
N LEU A 228 16.18 -3.07 -9.34
CA LEU A 228 15.18 -2.33 -10.13
C LEU A 228 15.68 -0.96 -10.58
N ASN A 229 16.48 -0.29 -9.74
CA ASN A 229 17.06 1.02 -10.03
C ASN A 229 18.22 0.92 -11.03
N GLU A 230 19.10 -0.07 -10.90
CA GLU A 230 20.22 -0.35 -11.82
C GLU A 230 19.72 -0.63 -13.23
N ARG A 231 18.76 -1.55 -13.39
CA ARG A 231 18.18 -1.89 -14.70
C ARG A 231 17.56 -0.70 -15.43
N SER A 232 17.08 0.29 -14.69
CA SER A 232 16.49 1.51 -15.26
C SER A 232 17.54 2.54 -15.65
N ARG A 233 18.68 2.61 -14.94
CA ARG A 233 19.83 3.44 -15.33
C ARG A 233 20.44 2.94 -16.64
N ASP A 234 20.62 1.64 -16.79
CA ASP A 234 21.18 1.06 -18.02
C ASP A 234 20.30 1.33 -19.25
N SER A 235 18.97 1.36 -19.08
CA SER A 235 18.04 1.69 -20.16
C SER A 235 18.08 3.17 -20.60
N LEU A 236 18.54 4.08 -19.74
CA LEU A 236 18.69 5.50 -20.05
C LEU A 236 20.03 5.81 -20.73
N VAL A 237 21.10 5.09 -20.37
CA VAL A 237 22.44 5.24 -20.96
C VAL A 237 22.48 4.78 -22.42
N PHE A 238 21.64 3.83 -22.82
CA PHE A 238 21.53 3.39 -24.22
C PHE A 238 20.76 4.37 -25.15
N SER A 239 20.18 5.45 -24.62
CA SER A 239 19.40 6.43 -25.40
C SER A 239 20.09 7.79 -25.59
N THR A 240 21.35 7.96 -25.14
CA THR A 240 22.06 9.23 -25.31
C THR A 240 22.80 9.29 -26.64
N VAL A 241 22.15 9.95 -27.61
CA VAL A 241 22.78 10.74 -28.69
C VAL A 241 23.92 11.59 -28.10
N PRO A 242 25.05 11.77 -28.83
CA PRO A 242 26.27 12.39 -28.30
C PRO A 242 26.02 13.77 -27.66
N MET A 243 26.64 13.95 -26.50
CA MET A 243 26.73 15.20 -25.75
C MET A 243 27.53 16.25 -26.54
N THR A 244 26.86 17.02 -27.40
CA THR A 244 27.35 18.33 -27.81
C THR A 244 26.19 19.29 -27.95
N ALA A 245 26.33 20.43 -27.25
CA ALA A 245 25.53 21.65 -27.35
C ALA A 245 24.09 21.63 -26.82
N ILE A 246 23.91 21.93 -25.51
CA ILE A 246 22.83 22.84 -25.08
C ILE A 246 23.36 23.77 -23.97
N ALA A 247 23.80 24.94 -24.40
CA ALA A 247 23.94 26.13 -23.56
C ALA A 247 22.55 26.70 -23.22
N SER A 248 22.46 27.30 -22.02
CA SER A 248 21.49 28.33 -21.59
C SER A 248 20.04 28.20 -22.06
N ARG A 249 19.19 27.58 -21.24
CA ARG A 249 17.76 27.93 -21.18
C ARG A 249 17.37 28.25 -19.72
N PRO A 250 16.60 29.32 -19.47
CA PRO A 250 16.17 29.70 -18.14
C PRO A 250 15.19 28.69 -17.52
N VAL A 251 15.25 28.61 -16.19
CA VAL A 251 14.68 27.60 -15.28
C VAL A 251 13.16 27.37 -15.43
N SER A 252 12.40 28.30 -16.03
CA SER A 252 10.95 28.14 -16.21
C SER A 252 10.51 27.05 -17.21
N GLU A 253 11.39 26.61 -18.12
CA GLU A 253 11.05 25.58 -19.13
C GLU A 253 11.41 24.15 -18.70
N LYS A 254 12.17 23.97 -17.61
CA LYS A 254 12.54 22.65 -17.07
C LYS A 254 11.73 22.31 -15.83
N LEU A 255 10.40 22.40 -15.91
CA LEU A 255 9.47 21.90 -14.89
C LEU A 255 9.49 20.36 -14.85
N GLY A 256 10.60 19.83 -14.33
CA GLY A 256 10.98 18.42 -14.27
C GLY A 256 10.43 17.68 -13.05
N SER A 257 9.18 17.94 -12.67
CA SER A 257 8.16 16.93 -12.36
C SER A 257 6.97 17.65 -11.72
N ALA A 258 5.77 17.40 -12.23
CA ALA A 258 4.54 17.88 -11.59
C ALA A 258 4.44 17.46 -10.11
N LEU A 259 5.17 16.41 -9.71
CA LEU A 259 5.33 15.97 -8.34
C LEU A 259 6.10 16.99 -7.50
N ILE A 260 7.26 17.47 -7.94
CA ILE A 260 8.04 18.47 -7.21
C ILE A 260 7.24 19.77 -7.08
N MET A 261 6.58 20.22 -8.15
CA MET A 261 5.70 21.38 -8.05
C MET A 261 4.54 21.16 -7.09
N SER A 262 3.96 19.95 -7.04
CA SER A 262 2.94 19.60 -6.06
C SER A 262 3.49 19.55 -4.62
N ILE A 263 4.76 19.16 -4.44
CA ILE A 263 5.44 19.15 -3.14
C ILE A 263 5.72 20.59 -2.71
N ILE A 264 6.26 21.43 -3.60
CA ILE A 264 6.47 22.86 -3.37
C ILE A 264 5.14 23.57 -3.07
N ASP A 265 4.07 23.23 -3.79
CA ASP A 265 2.74 23.76 -3.51
C ASP A 265 2.24 23.35 -2.12
N HIS A 266 2.45 22.09 -1.74
CA HIS A 266 2.04 21.58 -0.44
C HIS A 266 2.82 22.23 0.70
N LEU A 267 4.16 22.25 0.60
CA LEU A 267 5.06 22.83 1.59
C LEU A 267 4.87 24.35 1.68
N GLY A 268 4.74 25.03 0.54
CA GLY A 268 4.51 26.47 0.48
C GLY A 268 3.21 26.89 1.17
N ASN A 269 2.12 26.13 0.98
CA ASN A 269 0.85 26.40 1.65
C ASN A 269 0.89 26.11 3.16
N ARG A 270 1.74 25.17 3.61
CA ARG A 270 1.95 24.82 5.02
C ARG A 270 2.84 25.83 5.75
N LEU A 271 3.87 26.33 5.06
CA LEU A 271 4.86 27.25 5.61
C LEU A 271 4.35 28.70 5.65
N ALA A 272 3.57 29.13 4.65
CA ALA A 272 2.97 30.47 4.57
C ALA A 272 2.34 31.01 5.87
N PRO A 273 1.40 30.29 6.53
CA PRO A 273 0.78 30.79 7.76
C PRO A 273 1.76 30.89 8.95
N ARG A 274 2.90 30.20 8.91
CA ARG A 274 3.85 30.14 10.03
C ARG A 274 4.85 31.28 10.03
N ILE A 275 5.23 31.71 8.84
CA ILE A 275 6.12 32.85 8.64
C ILE A 275 5.36 34.15 8.34
N ASN A 276 4.02 34.10 8.42
CA ASN A 276 3.11 35.20 8.13
C ASN A 276 3.39 35.85 6.76
N LYS A 277 3.54 35.01 5.72
CA LYS A 277 3.77 35.44 4.33
C LYS A 277 2.74 34.82 3.40
N SER A 278 2.60 35.42 2.21
CA SER A 278 1.69 34.89 1.19
C SER A 278 2.21 33.55 0.65
N PRO A 279 1.33 32.58 0.32
CA PRO A 279 1.74 31.30 -0.25
C PRO A 279 2.60 31.44 -1.50
N GLY A 280 2.34 32.46 -2.34
CA GLY A 280 3.16 32.75 -3.51
C GLY A 280 4.60 33.12 -3.15
N ALA A 281 4.81 33.96 -2.14
CA ALA A 281 6.15 34.35 -1.70
C ALA A 281 6.94 33.17 -1.13
N VAL A 282 6.26 32.28 -0.39
CA VAL A 282 6.90 31.10 0.21
C VAL A 282 7.24 30.04 -0.84
N LYS A 283 6.39 29.84 -1.84
CA LYS A 283 6.70 28.97 -2.98
C LYS A 283 7.89 29.52 -3.78
N GLY A 284 7.95 30.84 -3.96
CA GLY A 284 9.10 31.51 -4.58
C GLY A 284 10.39 31.27 -3.79
N LEU A 285 10.34 31.37 -2.46
CA LEU A 285 11.46 31.05 -1.59
C LEU A 285 11.95 29.62 -1.78
N LEU A 286 11.03 28.64 -1.74
CA LEU A 286 11.36 27.22 -1.93
C LEU A 286 11.98 26.94 -3.31
N LEU A 287 11.47 27.59 -4.36
CA LEU A 287 12.02 27.45 -5.72
C LEU A 287 13.44 28.02 -5.82
N LEU A 288 13.67 29.20 -5.24
CA LEU A 288 14.99 29.83 -5.21
C LEU A 288 16.00 28.99 -4.41
N SER A 289 15.55 28.36 -3.32
CA SER A 289 16.39 27.46 -2.53
C SER A 289 16.76 26.18 -3.27
N LEU A 290 15.82 25.66 -4.05
CA LEU A 290 16.06 24.51 -4.90
C LEU A 290 17.07 24.85 -6.01
N GLU A 291 16.94 26.02 -6.64
CA GLU A 291 17.84 26.49 -7.69
C GLU A 291 19.27 26.71 -7.15
N ALA A 292 19.40 27.25 -5.93
CA ALA A 292 20.68 27.40 -5.26
C ALA A 292 21.35 26.05 -4.98
N ALA A 293 20.59 25.07 -4.49
CA ALA A 293 21.08 23.71 -4.26
C ALA A 293 21.50 23.01 -5.57
N GLU A 294 20.75 23.19 -6.66
CA GLU A 294 21.12 22.62 -7.97
C GLU A 294 22.46 23.17 -8.47
N GLN A 295 22.67 24.48 -8.33
CA GLN A 295 23.93 25.13 -8.72
C GLN A 295 25.10 24.65 -7.86
N GLN A 296 24.89 24.44 -6.56
CA GLN A 296 25.91 23.98 -5.64
C GLN A 296 26.33 22.52 -5.90
N HIS A 297 25.39 21.66 -6.26
CA HIS A 297 25.66 20.24 -6.53
C HIS A 297 26.05 19.94 -7.98
N GLY A 298 25.89 20.90 -8.91
CA GLY A 298 26.23 20.71 -10.32
C GLY A 298 25.36 19.66 -11.02
N VAL A 299 24.18 19.37 -10.48
CA VAL A 299 23.27 18.34 -10.99
C VAL A 299 22.19 19.01 -11.84
N THR A 300 21.87 18.43 -12.99
CA THR A 300 20.87 18.97 -13.94
C THR A 300 19.45 18.44 -13.70
N GLY A 301 19.14 18.06 -12.47
CA GLY A 301 17.83 17.57 -12.07
C GLY A 301 17.64 17.48 -10.56
N ILE A 302 16.40 17.67 -10.14
CA ILE A 302 15.97 17.70 -8.74
C ILE A 302 15.70 16.28 -8.26
N ASP A 303 16.47 15.79 -7.29
CA ASP A 303 16.15 14.57 -6.53
C ASP A 303 15.66 14.91 -5.10
N PHE A 304 15.20 13.92 -4.35
CA PHE A 304 14.71 14.12 -2.98
C PHE A 304 15.80 14.53 -1.99
N THR A 305 17.05 14.16 -2.25
CA THR A 305 18.20 14.56 -1.42
C THR A 305 18.42 16.06 -1.59
N LEU A 306 18.43 16.51 -2.85
CA LEU A 306 18.59 17.90 -3.23
C LEU A 306 17.43 18.77 -2.72
N LEU A 307 16.20 18.23 -2.70
CA LEU A 307 15.06 18.89 -2.06
C LEU A 307 15.19 18.96 -0.53
N HIS A 308 15.67 17.89 0.11
CA HIS A 308 15.89 17.85 1.56
C HIS A 308 17.00 18.83 1.96
N ASP A 309 18.15 18.80 1.27
CA ASP A 309 19.28 19.70 1.48
C ASP A 309 18.88 21.17 1.23
N ALA A 310 18.12 21.44 0.16
CA ALA A 310 17.56 22.78 -0.09
C ALA A 310 16.69 23.28 1.07
N ILE A 311 15.93 22.40 1.72
CA ILE A 311 15.05 22.75 2.83
C ILE A 311 15.82 22.88 4.15
N VAL A 312 16.76 21.98 4.43
CA VAL A 312 17.51 21.96 5.69
C VAL A 312 18.56 23.06 5.74
N ASP A 313 19.25 23.32 4.63
CA ASP A 313 20.38 24.24 4.63
C ASP A 313 19.97 25.62 4.10
N ASP A 314 19.38 25.68 2.90
CA ASP A 314 19.16 26.96 2.23
C ASP A 314 17.89 27.68 2.71
N VAL A 315 16.76 26.97 2.87
CA VAL A 315 15.55 27.57 3.47
C VAL A 315 15.83 27.99 4.91
N LYS A 316 16.54 27.19 5.70
CA LYS A 316 16.94 27.55 7.07
C LYS A 316 17.75 28.84 7.10
N SER A 317 18.84 28.90 6.33
CA SER A 317 19.70 30.08 6.23
C SER A 317 18.91 31.34 5.85
N ARG A 318 17.97 31.22 4.88
CA ARG A 318 17.12 32.35 4.47
C ARG A 318 16.11 32.76 5.54
N LEU A 319 15.52 31.82 6.26
CA LEU A 319 14.60 32.12 7.36
C LEU A 319 15.34 32.79 8.53
N ASP A 320 16.58 32.36 8.82
CA ASP A 320 17.46 32.98 9.82
C ASP A 320 17.82 34.41 9.42
N GLN A 321 18.19 34.63 8.16
CA GLN A 321 18.48 35.97 7.62
C GLN A 321 17.26 36.91 7.65
N LEU A 322 16.06 36.36 7.53
CA LEU A 322 14.79 37.10 7.63
C LEU A 322 14.38 37.40 9.09
N GLY A 323 15.14 36.93 10.08
CA GLY A 323 14.88 37.17 11.50
C GLY A 323 13.61 36.48 12.00
N ILE A 324 13.22 35.37 11.38
CA ILE A 324 12.01 34.63 11.75
C ILE A 324 12.29 33.88 13.07
N PRO A 325 11.44 34.03 14.11
CA PRO A 325 11.62 33.28 15.34
C PRO A 325 11.29 31.80 15.13
N ASN A 326 11.95 30.92 15.89
CA ASN A 326 11.73 29.47 15.88
C ASN A 326 12.05 28.76 14.55
N VAL A 327 13.06 29.23 13.81
CA VAL A 327 13.49 28.62 12.54
C VAL A 327 13.76 27.13 12.70
N ASP A 328 14.49 26.72 13.73
CA ASP A 328 14.80 25.30 13.96
C ASP A 328 13.53 24.44 14.10
N ALA A 329 12.51 24.92 14.80
CA ALA A 329 11.25 24.19 14.94
C ALA A 329 10.47 24.10 13.62
N ILE A 330 10.48 25.18 12.83
CA ILE A 330 9.84 25.24 11.51
C ILE A 330 10.54 24.32 10.51
N ILE A 331 11.87 24.31 10.50
CA ILE A 331 12.69 23.45 9.64
C ILE A 331 12.54 21.99 10.05
N ASN A 332 12.61 21.66 11.34
CA ASN A 332 12.40 20.29 11.81
C ASN A 332 11.02 19.74 11.39
N GLU A 333 9.99 20.59 11.38
CA GLU A 333 8.64 20.16 10.96
C GLU A 333 8.49 20.09 9.43
N LEU A 334 9.12 21.00 8.68
CA LEU A 334 9.21 20.90 7.22
C LEU A 334 9.99 19.67 6.78
N GLU A 335 11.09 19.37 7.46
CA GLU A 335 11.88 18.17 7.28
C GLU A 335 11.01 16.94 7.57
N HIS A 336 10.25 16.95 8.67
CA HIS A 336 9.31 15.87 8.96
C HIS A 336 8.20 15.76 7.90
N ASP A 337 7.64 16.86 7.38
CA ASP A 337 6.64 16.85 6.31
C ASP A 337 7.24 16.34 4.99
N VAL A 338 8.49 16.71 4.67
CA VAL A 338 9.23 16.21 3.50
C VAL A 338 9.52 14.73 3.66
N ILE A 339 9.94 14.29 4.85
CA ILE A 339 10.17 12.89 5.22
C ILE A 339 8.85 12.10 5.22
N ASP A 340 7.72 12.69 5.60
CA ASP A 340 6.41 12.04 5.60
C ASP A 340 5.86 11.91 4.17
N ILE A 341 6.01 12.95 3.36
CA ILE A 341 5.73 12.93 1.92
C ILE A 341 6.67 11.94 1.23
N GLN A 342 7.94 11.88 1.64
CA GLN A 342 8.87 10.80 1.32
C GLN A 342 8.31 9.49 1.83
N SER A 343 7.84 9.30 3.04
CA SER A 343 7.47 7.97 3.55
C SER A 343 6.24 7.40 2.82
N LEU A 344 5.36 8.29 2.34
CA LEU A 344 4.25 7.98 1.44
C LEU A 344 4.71 7.75 -0.03
N LEU A 345 5.87 8.27 -0.44
CA LEU A 345 6.41 8.23 -1.83
C LEU A 345 7.77 7.47 -2.01
N VAL A 346 8.42 7.09 -0.92
CA VAL A 346 9.84 6.71 -0.66
C VAL A 346 9.87 5.87 0.63
N VAL A 347 9.20 4.73 0.60
CA VAL A 347 9.62 3.56 1.39
C VAL A 347 10.95 3.08 0.80
N GLY A 348 12.05 3.80 1.10
CA GLY A 348 13.18 3.86 0.16
C GLY A 348 14.58 4.05 0.71
N LYS A 349 14.87 4.02 2.02
CA LYS A 349 16.27 3.83 2.49
C LYS A 349 16.35 2.76 3.58
N PHE A 350 16.89 1.61 3.18
CA PHE A 350 17.65 0.63 3.95
C PHE A 350 18.76 0.14 3.03
#